data_AF-A0A1M6LW37-F1
#
_entry.id   AF-A0A1M6LW37-F1
#
_cell.length_a   1.000
_cell.length_b   1.000
_cell.length_c   1.000
_cell.angle_alpha   90.00
_cell.angle_beta   90.00
_cell.angle_gamma   90.00
#
_symmetry.space_group_name_H-M   'P 1'
#
loop_
_entity.id
_entity.type
_entity.pdbx_description
1 polymer ?
#
loop_
_entity_poly.entity_id
_entity_poly.type
_entity_poly.pdbx_seq_one_letter_code
_entity_poly.pdbx_strand_id
1 'polypeptide(L)'
;MVPFGNGNYTDSLVNHLDTIQQASWLTPQGDYPIFLAIWGNDTLSYAMLPDTRFYHRYDDKQKRKVRVLEVESSIPPYTRFIADVDGLTEREISALTDSMRRMKSPRDTLMNCTQTCIFYALDALFRTHGICPDPVITRNTNFSKTEELNAFFEHFLEHVADYPCHYKKVKDVVFPDNSIIAFVNGYNLITHAVFYHNGLFYSKNGIISPFVYSTLYPILKGYGSKDTPVKGLSETGKLMLGQTLKVYTLNRDLYRLRQ
;
A
#
# COMPACT_ATOMS: atom_id res chain seq x y z
N MET A 1 -5.60 -7.85 12.78
CA MET A 1 -5.47 -8.41 11.42
C MET A 1 -4.01 -8.75 11.21
N VAL A 2 -3.74 -10.05 11.20
CA VAL A 2 -2.42 -10.60 10.90
C VAL A 2 -2.08 -10.23 9.45
N PRO A 3 -0.83 -9.84 9.12
CA PRO A 3 -0.43 -9.66 7.74
C PRO A 3 -0.73 -10.93 6.93
N PHE A 4 -1.02 -10.77 5.64
CA PHE A 4 -1.17 -11.93 4.75
C PHE A 4 0.16 -12.72 4.69
N GLY A 5 0.08 -14.03 4.56
CA GLY A 5 1.25 -14.92 4.52
C GLY A 5 1.76 -15.37 5.90
N ASN A 6 2.45 -16.51 5.90
CA ASN A 6 2.98 -17.19 7.09
C ASN A 6 4.52 -17.19 7.15
N GLY A 7 5.18 -16.43 6.26
CA GLY A 7 6.64 -16.40 6.12
C GLY A 7 7.22 -17.55 5.28
N ASN A 8 6.42 -18.54 4.88
CA ASN A 8 6.85 -19.62 3.99
C ASN A 8 6.55 -19.23 2.54
N TYR A 9 7.51 -18.57 1.89
CA TYR A 9 7.40 -18.17 0.49
C TYR A 9 8.10 -19.18 -0.41
N THR A 10 7.46 -19.55 -1.52
CA THR A 10 8.02 -20.44 -2.56
C THR A 10 8.65 -19.66 -3.70
N ASP A 11 8.42 -18.35 -3.77
CA ASP A 11 8.99 -17.46 -4.77
C ASP A 11 9.13 -16.02 -4.21
N SER A 12 9.76 -15.12 -4.97
CA SER A 12 9.97 -13.72 -4.62
C SER A 12 9.72 -12.83 -5.83
N LEU A 13 9.09 -11.67 -5.63
CA LEU A 13 8.90 -10.65 -6.67
C LEU A 13 10.24 -10.24 -7.30
N VAL A 14 11.32 -10.23 -6.51
CA VAL A 14 12.68 -9.90 -6.97
C VAL A 14 13.17 -10.85 -8.06
N ASN A 15 12.72 -12.11 -8.08
CA ASN A 15 13.12 -13.07 -9.11
C ASN A 15 12.57 -12.72 -10.50
N HIS A 16 11.59 -11.83 -10.57
CA HIS A 16 10.91 -11.38 -11.79
C HIS A 16 11.27 -9.94 -12.17
N LEU A 17 12.33 -9.41 -11.54
CA LEU A 17 12.90 -8.10 -11.84
C LEU A 17 14.30 -8.30 -12.43
N ASP A 18 14.69 -7.44 -13.36
CA ASP A 18 16.05 -7.44 -13.89
C ASP A 18 17.03 -6.88 -12.85
N THR A 19 16.62 -5.82 -12.15
CA THR A 19 17.41 -5.22 -11.07
C THR A 19 16.57 -4.32 -10.16
N ILE A 20 17.10 -4.07 -8.96
CA ILE A 20 16.65 -3.01 -8.07
C ILE A 20 17.84 -2.10 -7.80
N GLN A 21 17.70 -0.81 -8.13
CA GLN A 21 18.74 0.18 -7.91
C GLN A 21 18.22 1.39 -7.16
N GLN A 22 19.05 2.00 -6.32
CA GLN A 22 18.72 3.26 -5.67
C GLN A 22 18.83 4.40 -6.69
N ALA A 23 17.81 5.24 -6.77
CA ALA A 23 17.83 6.45 -7.58
C ALA A 23 18.77 7.50 -6.96
N SER A 24 19.33 8.38 -7.79
CA SER A 24 20.19 9.48 -7.32
C SER A 24 19.42 10.61 -6.63
N TRP A 25 18.09 10.56 -6.64
CA TRP A 25 17.21 11.56 -6.04
C TRP A 25 16.37 10.97 -4.90
N LEU A 26 15.89 11.86 -4.03
CA LEU A 26 15.03 11.53 -2.88
C LEU A 26 13.58 11.97 -3.17
N THR A 27 12.68 11.66 -2.24
CA THR A 27 11.32 12.22 -2.27
C THR A 27 11.34 13.76 -2.20
N PRO A 28 10.31 14.47 -2.68
CA PRO A 28 10.29 15.94 -2.71
C PRO A 28 10.50 16.64 -1.37
N GLN A 29 10.17 15.98 -0.25
CA GLN A 29 10.44 16.46 1.10
C GLN A 29 11.88 16.18 1.60
N GLY A 30 12.69 15.48 0.81
CA GLY A 30 14.09 15.13 1.12
C GLY A 30 14.25 13.98 2.10
N ASP A 31 13.17 13.26 2.43
CA ASP A 31 13.14 12.41 3.61
C ASP A 31 13.46 10.92 3.35
N TYR A 32 13.27 10.42 2.11
CA TYR A 32 13.36 8.98 1.83
C TYR A 32 14.12 8.63 0.55
N PRO A 33 14.94 7.56 0.56
CA PRO A 33 15.53 7.01 -0.65
C PRO A 33 14.43 6.52 -1.59
N ILE A 34 14.62 6.78 -2.88
CA ILE A 34 13.82 6.22 -3.96
C ILE A 34 14.62 5.07 -4.57
N PHE A 35 13.92 3.97 -4.85
CA PHE A 35 14.44 2.81 -5.55
C PHE A 35 13.67 2.62 -6.85
N LEU A 36 14.34 2.02 -7.82
CA LEU A 36 13.81 1.68 -9.13
C LEU A 36 13.83 0.16 -9.24
N ALA A 37 12.65 -0.46 -9.21
CA ALA A 37 12.47 -1.86 -9.58
C ALA A 37 12.27 -1.93 -11.10
N ILE A 38 13.18 -2.57 -11.83
CA ILE A 38 13.24 -2.53 -13.29
C ILE A 38 12.93 -3.91 -13.86
N TRP A 39 12.13 -3.95 -14.94
CA TRP A 39 11.87 -5.15 -15.74
C TRP A 39 11.69 -4.77 -17.21
N GLY A 40 12.47 -5.38 -18.10
CA GLY A 40 12.51 -5.00 -19.51
C GLY A 40 12.81 -3.52 -19.70
N ASN A 41 11.88 -2.80 -20.34
CA ASN A 41 11.98 -1.35 -20.56
C ASN A 41 11.15 -0.53 -19.56
N ASP A 42 10.51 -1.18 -18.59
CA ASP A 42 9.61 -0.58 -17.61
C ASP A 42 10.27 -0.51 -16.22
N THR A 43 9.70 0.33 -15.37
CA THR A 43 10.18 0.52 -13.99
C THR A 43 9.04 0.87 -13.07
N LEU A 44 9.17 0.49 -11.80
CA LEU A 44 8.37 0.98 -10.69
C LEU A 44 9.29 1.71 -9.71
N SER A 45 9.15 3.03 -9.66
CA SER A 45 9.83 3.87 -8.69
C SER A 45 9.07 3.83 -7.38
N TYR A 46 9.74 3.47 -6.29
CA TYR A 46 9.14 3.44 -4.95
C TYR A 46 10.04 4.09 -3.91
N ALA A 47 9.43 4.85 -3.01
CA ALA A 47 10.08 5.41 -1.83
C ALA A 47 9.99 4.41 -0.67
N MET A 48 11.04 4.33 0.14
CA MET A 48 11.08 3.46 1.32
C MET A 48 11.18 4.29 2.60
N LEU A 49 10.15 4.21 3.43
CA LEU A 49 10.15 4.75 4.78
C LEU A 49 11.03 3.85 5.68
N PRO A 50 12.11 4.36 6.30
CA PRO A 50 12.93 3.54 7.17
C PRO A 50 12.19 3.13 8.45
N ASP A 51 12.58 1.97 9.00
CA ASP A 51 12.04 1.44 10.26
C ASP A 51 12.33 2.35 11.46
N THR A 52 13.32 3.23 11.35
CA THR A 52 13.65 4.22 12.36
C THR A 52 13.92 5.56 11.67
N ARG A 53 13.29 6.63 12.13
CA ARG A 53 13.54 7.99 11.62
C ARG A 53 13.49 9.04 12.70
N PHE A 54 14.16 10.16 12.42
CA PHE A 54 14.03 11.39 13.17
C PHE A 54 13.40 12.46 12.28
N TYR A 55 12.51 13.26 12.85
CA TYR A 55 11.98 14.45 12.19
C TYR A 55 11.65 15.51 13.23
N HIS A 56 11.31 16.71 12.76
CA HIS A 56 10.85 17.79 13.64
C HIS A 56 9.36 18.02 13.44
N ARG A 57 8.63 18.08 14.56
CA ARG A 57 7.23 18.49 14.59
C ARG A 57 7.12 19.81 15.35
N TYR A 58 6.22 20.70 14.94
CA TYR A 58 5.89 21.86 15.75
C TYR A 58 4.96 21.43 16.89
N ASP A 59 5.35 21.68 18.13
CA ASP A 59 4.51 21.48 19.31
C ASP A 59 3.76 22.78 19.60
N ASP A 60 2.44 22.76 19.42
CA ASP A 60 1.58 23.92 19.62
C ASP A 60 1.49 24.39 21.08
N LYS A 61 1.69 23.48 22.04
CA LYS A 61 1.66 23.79 23.48
C LYS A 61 2.96 24.46 23.91
N GLN A 62 4.09 23.95 23.41
CA GLN A 62 5.42 24.48 23.73
C GLN A 62 5.87 25.60 22.78
N LYS A 63 5.09 25.88 21.72
CA LYS A 63 5.36 26.89 20.68
C LYS A 63 6.75 26.77 20.05
N ARG A 64 7.26 25.54 19.92
CA ARG A 64 8.60 25.25 19.39
C ARG A 64 8.62 23.98 18.56
N LYS A 65 9.66 23.82 17.73
CA LYS A 65 9.95 22.54 17.09
C LYS A 65 10.54 21.57 18.11
N VAL A 66 10.04 20.34 18.12
CA VAL A 66 10.54 19.24 18.94
C VAL A 66 11.16 18.17 18.04
N ARG A 67 12.28 17.59 18.46
CA ARG A 67 12.87 16.43 17.80
C ARG A 67 12.05 15.19 18.16
N VAL A 68 11.62 14.47 17.14
CA VAL A 68 10.76 13.30 17.27
C VAL A 68 11.50 12.08 16.75
N LEU A 69 11.51 11.01 17.53
CA LEU A 69 11.91 9.67 17.14
C LEU A 69 10.66 8.87 16.76
N GLU A 70 10.69 8.23 15.61
CA GLU A 70 9.68 7.25 15.21
C GLU A 70 10.32 5.92 14.87
N VAL A 71 9.77 4.84 15.42
CA VAL A 71 10.32 3.49 15.34
C VAL A 71 9.21 2.50 15.03
N GLU A 72 9.41 1.68 14.02
CA GLU A 72 8.57 0.51 13.75
C GLU A 72 8.94 -0.64 14.69
N SER A 73 7.93 -1.26 15.29
CA SER A 73 8.10 -2.49 16.03
C SER A 73 8.48 -3.65 15.12
N SER A 74 9.38 -4.51 15.60
CA SER A 74 9.67 -5.82 15.00
C SER A 74 8.60 -6.87 15.31
N ILE A 75 7.63 -6.56 16.17
CA ILE A 75 6.57 -7.47 16.59
C ILE A 75 5.27 -7.15 15.83
N PRO A 76 4.63 -8.15 15.19
CA PRO A 76 3.31 -7.98 14.57
C PRO A 76 2.29 -7.33 15.52
N PRO A 77 1.44 -6.41 15.04
CA PRO A 77 1.28 -5.97 13.65
C PRO A 77 2.21 -4.80 13.25
N TYR A 78 3.46 -4.75 13.74
CA TYR A 78 4.49 -3.80 13.29
C TYR A 78 4.10 -2.32 13.45
N THR A 79 3.49 -1.99 14.59
CA THR A 79 3.04 -0.62 14.87
C THR A 79 4.24 0.33 14.96
N ARG A 80 4.06 1.55 14.43
CA ARG A 80 5.04 2.63 14.56
C ARG A 80 4.76 3.44 15.82
N PHE A 81 5.75 3.51 16.69
CA PHE A 81 5.74 4.29 17.93
C PHE A 81 6.47 5.61 17.72
N ILE A 82 5.98 6.67 18.37
CA ILE A 82 6.49 8.03 18.24
C ILE A 82 6.81 8.55 19.65
N ALA A 83 7.99 9.13 19.82
CA ALA A 83 8.42 9.75 21.07
C ALA A 83 9.12 11.08 20.82
N ASP A 84 8.83 12.09 21.64
CA ASP A 84 9.61 13.32 21.67
C ASP A 84 10.92 13.04 22.43
N VAL A 85 12.06 13.40 21.84
CA VAL A 85 13.40 13.02 22.35
C VAL A 85 14.29 14.22 22.68
N ASP A 86 13.70 15.41 22.77
CA ASP A 86 14.43 16.60 23.21
C ASP A 86 14.97 16.42 24.64
N GLY A 87 16.25 16.74 24.83
CA GLY A 87 16.93 16.63 26.12
C GLY A 87 17.44 15.23 26.46
N LEU A 88 17.17 14.22 25.63
CA LEU A 88 17.78 12.90 25.77
C LEU A 88 19.18 12.88 25.14
N THR A 89 20.10 12.15 25.77
CA THR A 89 21.39 11.81 25.21
C THR A 89 21.25 10.77 24.09
N GLU A 90 22.22 10.69 23.18
CA GLU A 90 22.19 9.67 22.11
C GLU A 90 22.18 8.23 22.66
N ARG A 91 22.76 7.99 23.85
CA ARG A 91 22.69 6.70 24.53
C ARG A 91 21.26 6.37 24.98
N GLU A 92 20.54 7.35 25.54
CA GLU A 92 19.14 7.17 25.94
C GLU A 92 18.23 6.99 24.73
N ILE A 93 18.48 7.75 23.64
CA ILE A 93 17.76 7.61 22.37
C ILE A 93 17.96 6.21 21.79
N SER A 94 19.19 5.69 21.80
CA SER A 94 19.49 4.33 21.34
C SER A 94 18.76 3.28 22.19
N ALA A 95 18.80 3.39 23.52
CA ALA A 95 18.08 2.48 24.41
C ALA A 95 16.56 2.54 24.21
N LEU A 96 16.00 3.74 24.00
CA LEU A 96 14.60 3.96 23.69
C LEU A 96 14.22 3.33 22.35
N THR A 97 15.05 3.50 21.31
CA THR A 97 14.86 2.89 19.99
C THR A 97 14.76 1.37 20.10
N ASP A 98 15.69 0.74 20.81
CA ASP A 98 15.69 -0.70 21.04
C ASP A 98 14.46 -1.18 21.80
N SER A 99 14.02 -0.41 22.80
CA SER A 99 12.78 -0.70 23.52
C SER A 99 11.57 -0.65 22.59
N MET A 100 11.41 0.44 21.82
CA MET A 100 10.30 0.63 20.88
C MET A 100 10.24 -0.46 19.81
N ARG A 101 11.39 -0.95 19.32
CA ARG A 101 11.46 -2.09 18.39
C ARG A 101 10.88 -3.38 18.96
N ARG A 102 10.86 -3.55 20.28
CA ARG A 102 10.34 -4.74 20.98
C ARG A 102 8.99 -4.49 21.66
N MET A 103 8.40 -3.32 21.48
CA MET A 103 7.08 -3.03 22.04
C MET A 103 5.98 -3.74 21.25
N LYS A 104 5.11 -4.44 21.98
CA LYS A 104 3.89 -5.01 21.39
C LYS A 104 2.88 -3.90 21.12
N SER A 105 2.17 -4.00 20.01
CA SER A 105 1.08 -3.06 19.73
C SER A 105 -0.04 -3.18 20.78
N PRO A 106 -0.65 -2.07 21.21
CA PRO A 106 -1.84 -2.10 22.05
C PRO A 106 -3.09 -2.63 21.30
N ARG A 107 -3.01 -2.79 19.97
CA ARG A 107 -4.10 -3.31 19.14
C ARG A 107 -3.57 -4.44 18.26
N ASP A 108 -4.43 -5.38 17.96
CA ASP A 108 -4.09 -6.47 17.04
C ASP A 108 -4.15 -6.04 15.55
N THR A 109 -4.34 -4.75 15.25
CA THR A 109 -4.42 -4.22 13.89
C THR A 109 -3.24 -3.31 13.55
N LEU A 110 -2.81 -3.39 12.27
CA LEU A 110 -1.81 -2.50 11.70
C LEU A 110 -2.32 -1.04 11.82
N MET A 111 -1.59 -0.21 12.56
CA MET A 111 -1.89 1.21 12.77
C MET A 111 -0.68 2.05 12.34
N ASN A 112 -0.94 3.22 11.74
CA ASN A 112 0.06 4.26 11.48
C ASN A 112 1.18 3.90 10.47
N CYS A 113 0.94 2.96 9.56
CA CYS A 113 1.83 2.74 8.41
C CYS A 113 1.29 3.53 7.20
N THR A 114 2.16 4.21 6.47
CA THR A 114 1.78 5.03 5.29
C THR A 114 1.42 4.22 4.05
N GLN A 115 1.42 2.88 4.13
CA GLN A 115 1.05 1.98 3.04
C GLN A 115 -0.27 2.41 2.36
N THR A 116 -0.21 2.56 1.05
CA THR A 116 -1.35 2.89 0.20
C THR A 116 -2.23 1.66 -0.04
N CYS A 117 -3.47 1.91 -0.44
CA CYS A 117 -4.42 0.85 -0.83
C CYS A 117 -3.90 -0.07 -1.92
N ILE A 118 -3.17 0.48 -2.89
CA ILE A 118 -2.58 -0.26 -3.99
C ILE A 118 -1.51 -1.23 -3.49
N PHE A 119 -0.54 -0.74 -2.70
CA PHE A 119 0.52 -1.60 -2.15
C PHE A 119 -0.02 -2.58 -1.12
N TYR A 120 -1.05 -2.22 -0.34
CA TYR A 120 -1.71 -3.16 0.56
C TYR A 120 -2.38 -4.31 -0.21
N ALA A 121 -3.09 -4.01 -1.29
CA ALA A 121 -3.74 -5.04 -2.11
C ALA A 121 -2.72 -5.95 -2.81
N LEU A 122 -1.63 -5.39 -3.32
CA LEU A 122 -0.54 -6.16 -3.93
C LEU A 122 0.20 -7.03 -2.90
N ASP A 123 0.53 -6.47 -1.74
CA ASP A 123 1.16 -7.20 -0.62
C ASP A 123 0.30 -8.40 -0.21
N ALA A 124 -1.02 -8.18 -0.08
CA ALA A 124 -1.97 -9.24 0.22
C ALA A 124 -2.03 -10.31 -0.88
N LEU A 125 -2.11 -9.91 -2.16
CA LEU A 125 -2.16 -10.82 -3.30
C LEU A 125 -0.91 -11.72 -3.38
N PHE A 126 0.29 -11.12 -3.37
CA PHE A 126 1.55 -11.85 -3.49
C PHE A 126 1.74 -12.81 -2.33
N ARG A 127 1.56 -12.34 -1.08
CA ARG A 127 1.75 -13.20 0.09
C ARG A 127 0.73 -14.33 0.17
N THR A 128 -0.50 -14.13 -0.32
CA THR A 128 -1.51 -15.20 -0.39
C THR A 128 -1.12 -16.29 -1.40
N HIS A 129 -0.38 -15.93 -2.45
CA HIS A 129 0.18 -16.87 -3.42
C HIS A 129 1.56 -17.42 -3.02
N GLY A 130 2.03 -17.17 -1.80
CA GLY A 130 3.34 -17.65 -1.35
C GLY A 130 4.52 -16.94 -2.03
N ILE A 131 4.32 -15.72 -2.54
CA ILE A 131 5.36 -14.89 -3.15
C ILE A 131 5.77 -13.80 -2.17
N CYS A 132 7.06 -13.66 -1.93
CA CYS A 132 7.61 -12.57 -1.12
C CYS A 132 7.61 -11.25 -1.94
N PRO A 133 6.88 -10.21 -1.53
CA PRO A 133 6.83 -8.95 -2.28
C PRO A 133 7.96 -7.96 -1.91
N ASP A 134 8.74 -8.30 -0.88
CA ASP A 134 9.84 -7.48 -0.38
C ASP A 134 11.02 -7.46 -1.38
N PRO A 135 11.78 -6.35 -1.49
CA PRO A 135 11.63 -5.09 -0.74
C PRO A 135 10.74 -4.06 -1.46
N VAL A 136 10.17 -4.39 -2.62
CA VAL A 136 9.48 -3.42 -3.48
C VAL A 136 8.13 -3.03 -2.92
N ILE A 137 7.32 -4.02 -2.54
CA ILE A 137 5.96 -3.83 -2.05
C ILE A 137 5.93 -4.27 -0.60
N THR A 138 5.91 -3.30 0.30
CA THR A 138 5.89 -3.51 1.74
C THR A 138 4.93 -2.50 2.40
N ARG A 139 4.73 -2.64 3.70
CA ARG A 139 4.00 -1.63 4.51
C ARG A 139 4.71 -0.27 4.61
N ASN A 140 6.01 -0.25 4.29
CA ASN A 140 6.88 0.92 4.40
C ASN A 140 7.26 1.51 3.04
N THR A 141 6.80 0.91 1.93
CA THR A 141 7.05 1.45 0.59
C THR A 141 5.81 2.10 0.01
N ASN A 142 6.04 3.06 -0.88
CA ASN A 142 4.99 3.66 -1.68
C ASN A 142 5.51 4.01 -3.07
N PHE A 143 4.67 3.91 -4.09
CA PHE A 143 5.02 4.28 -5.46
C PHE A 143 5.14 5.80 -5.61
N SER A 144 5.98 6.23 -6.55
CA SER A 144 6.25 7.65 -6.82
C SER A 144 5.55 8.17 -8.07
N LYS A 145 5.24 7.32 -9.05
CA LYS A 145 4.58 7.71 -10.30
C LYS A 145 3.42 6.76 -10.63
N THR A 146 2.30 7.34 -11.05
CA THR A 146 1.06 6.57 -11.27
C THR A 146 1.09 5.80 -12.58
N GLU A 147 1.79 6.30 -13.59
CA GLU A 147 1.93 5.66 -14.90
C GLU A 147 2.71 4.34 -14.80
N GLU A 148 3.75 4.34 -13.95
CA GLU A 148 4.57 3.16 -13.66
C GLU A 148 3.75 2.05 -12.97
N LEU A 149 2.72 2.39 -12.20
CA LEU A 149 1.81 1.39 -11.62
C LEU A 149 1.00 0.66 -12.68
N ASN A 150 0.52 1.36 -13.71
CA ASN A 150 -0.23 0.70 -14.77
C ASN A 150 0.66 -0.33 -15.47
N ALA A 151 1.91 0.03 -15.83
CA ALA A 151 2.87 -0.90 -16.41
C ALA A 151 3.16 -2.09 -15.47
N PHE A 152 3.29 -1.83 -14.17
CA PHE A 152 3.46 -2.90 -13.17
C PHE A 152 2.26 -3.87 -13.16
N PHE A 153 1.03 -3.34 -13.15
CA PHE A 153 -0.18 -4.16 -13.15
C PHE A 153 -0.28 -5.02 -14.40
N GLU A 154 0.00 -4.46 -15.58
CA GLU A 154 -0.09 -5.21 -16.84
C GLU A 154 1.04 -6.25 -17.00
N HIS A 155 2.18 -6.09 -16.33
CA HIS A 155 3.27 -7.06 -16.39
C HIS A 155 3.13 -8.18 -15.34
N PHE A 156 2.94 -7.83 -14.07
CA PHE A 156 2.95 -8.78 -12.96
C PHE A 156 1.59 -9.40 -12.67
N LEU A 157 0.51 -8.81 -13.17
CA LEU A 157 -0.85 -9.30 -13.01
C LEU A 157 -1.47 -9.65 -14.36
N GLU A 158 -2.53 -10.42 -14.32
CA GLU A 158 -3.36 -10.77 -15.47
C GLU A 158 -4.69 -10.03 -15.35
N HIS A 159 -5.05 -9.24 -16.35
CA HIS A 159 -6.36 -8.59 -16.42
C HIS A 159 -7.45 -9.61 -16.78
N VAL A 160 -8.52 -9.63 -15.99
CA VAL A 160 -9.59 -10.64 -16.12
C VAL A 160 -10.91 -10.05 -16.59
N ALA A 161 -11.26 -8.86 -16.09
CA ALA A 161 -12.57 -8.27 -16.38
C ALA A 161 -12.61 -6.76 -16.09
N ASP A 162 -13.52 -6.08 -16.79
CA ASP A 162 -13.88 -4.69 -16.55
C ASP A 162 -15.35 -4.57 -16.13
N TYR A 163 -15.60 -3.74 -15.13
CA TYR A 163 -16.95 -3.39 -14.68
C TYR A 163 -17.10 -1.88 -14.54
N PRO A 164 -18.31 -1.33 -14.70
CA PRO A 164 -18.55 0.06 -14.32
C PRO A 164 -18.36 0.22 -12.81
N CYS A 165 -17.74 1.33 -12.40
CA CYS A 165 -17.59 1.70 -10.99
C CYS A 165 -18.93 2.21 -10.42
N HIS A 166 -19.87 1.28 -10.27
CA HIS A 166 -21.24 1.53 -9.85
C HIS A 166 -21.82 0.30 -9.14
N TYR A 167 -22.15 0.44 -7.85
CA TYR A 167 -22.56 -0.66 -6.98
C TYR A 167 -23.73 -1.47 -7.54
N LYS A 168 -24.75 -0.81 -8.10
CA LYS A 168 -25.91 -1.51 -8.68
C LYS A 168 -25.55 -2.46 -9.81
N LYS A 169 -24.41 -2.26 -10.47
CA LYS A 169 -23.93 -3.09 -11.58
C LYS A 169 -22.98 -4.21 -11.13
N VAL A 170 -22.43 -4.10 -9.93
CA VAL A 170 -21.39 -5.03 -9.43
C VAL A 170 -21.76 -5.76 -8.15
N LYS A 171 -22.90 -5.43 -7.52
CA LYS A 171 -23.37 -6.05 -6.27
C LYS A 171 -23.58 -7.57 -6.35
N ASP A 172 -23.87 -8.08 -7.55
CA ASP A 172 -24.17 -9.50 -7.80
C ASP A 172 -23.05 -10.17 -8.63
N VAL A 173 -21.93 -9.46 -8.86
CA VAL A 173 -20.78 -10.01 -9.59
C VAL A 173 -20.04 -11.01 -8.69
N VAL A 174 -19.71 -12.16 -9.26
CA VAL A 174 -18.81 -13.14 -8.63
C VAL A 174 -17.39 -12.82 -9.08
N PHE A 175 -16.62 -12.20 -8.19
CA PHE A 175 -15.21 -11.93 -8.46
C PHE A 175 -14.37 -13.21 -8.32
N PRO A 176 -13.32 -13.40 -9.15
CA PRO A 176 -12.35 -14.47 -8.94
C PRO A 176 -11.73 -14.33 -7.55
N ASP A 177 -11.61 -15.45 -6.82
CA ASP A 177 -10.91 -15.44 -5.54
C ASP A 177 -9.43 -15.08 -5.73
N ASN A 178 -8.83 -14.44 -4.72
CA ASN A 178 -7.45 -13.94 -4.78
C ASN A 178 -7.22 -12.96 -5.94
N SER A 179 -8.08 -11.94 -6.04
CA SER A 179 -7.98 -10.91 -7.07
C SER A 179 -7.83 -9.51 -6.50
N ILE A 180 -7.31 -8.60 -7.31
CA ILE A 180 -7.31 -7.16 -7.04
C ILE A 180 -8.41 -6.51 -7.86
N ILE A 181 -9.22 -5.69 -7.21
CA ILE A 181 -10.20 -4.82 -7.83
C ILE A 181 -9.63 -3.40 -7.82
N ALA A 182 -9.10 -2.98 -8.96
CA ALA A 182 -8.50 -1.67 -9.17
C ALA A 182 -9.55 -0.66 -9.67
N PHE A 183 -9.60 0.49 -9.02
CA PHE A 183 -10.45 1.61 -9.40
C PHE A 183 -9.67 2.48 -10.36
N VAL A 184 -10.14 2.58 -11.59
CA VAL A 184 -9.51 3.33 -12.68
C VAL A 184 -10.33 4.57 -12.98
N ASN A 185 -9.68 5.72 -12.99
CA ASN A 185 -10.33 7.02 -13.19
C ASN A 185 -10.49 7.36 -14.69
N GLY A 186 -11.04 8.55 -14.98
CA GLY A 186 -11.27 9.02 -16.36
C GLY A 186 -10.01 9.30 -17.18
N TYR A 187 -8.84 9.30 -16.54
CA TYR A 187 -7.52 9.42 -17.16
C TYR A 187 -6.81 8.07 -17.33
N ASN A 188 -7.53 6.96 -17.12
CA ASN A 188 -6.99 5.60 -17.16
C ASN A 188 -5.87 5.35 -16.12
N LEU A 189 -5.94 6.04 -14.97
CA LEU A 189 -5.00 5.86 -13.86
C LEU A 189 -5.66 5.07 -12.72
N ILE A 190 -4.93 4.13 -12.14
CA ILE A 190 -5.35 3.42 -10.92
C ILE A 190 -5.31 4.40 -9.74
N THR A 191 -6.45 4.62 -9.08
CA THR A 191 -6.58 5.56 -7.95
C THR A 191 -6.86 4.87 -6.62
N HIS A 192 -7.37 3.64 -6.66
CA HIS A 192 -7.58 2.81 -5.48
C HIS A 192 -7.48 1.33 -5.87
N ALA A 193 -7.14 0.46 -4.91
CA ALA A 193 -7.21 -0.98 -5.12
C ALA A 193 -7.67 -1.69 -3.84
N VAL A 194 -8.34 -2.82 -4.05
CA VAL A 194 -8.93 -3.66 -3.02
C VAL A 194 -8.53 -5.10 -3.31
N PHE A 195 -8.12 -5.84 -2.29
CA PHE A 195 -7.88 -7.28 -2.43
C PHE A 195 -9.17 -8.04 -2.10
N TYR A 196 -9.61 -8.93 -2.98
CA TYR A 196 -10.75 -9.80 -2.78
C TYR A 196 -10.27 -11.22 -2.49
N HIS A 197 -10.68 -11.74 -1.34
CA HIS A 197 -10.30 -13.07 -0.87
C HIS A 197 -11.40 -13.68 0.00
N ASN A 198 -11.77 -14.93 -0.24
CA ASN A 198 -12.75 -15.69 0.52
C ASN A 198 -14.08 -14.93 0.74
N GLY A 199 -14.58 -14.27 -0.31
CA GLY A 199 -15.83 -13.52 -0.24
C GLY A 199 -15.75 -12.15 0.45
N LEU A 200 -14.55 -11.70 0.83
CA LEU A 200 -14.32 -10.47 1.58
C LEU A 200 -13.45 -9.48 0.80
N PHE A 201 -13.71 -8.19 1.01
CA PHE A 201 -13.01 -7.06 0.39
C PHE A 201 -12.09 -6.40 1.41
N TYR A 202 -10.78 -6.50 1.20
CA TYR A 202 -9.74 -5.96 2.07
C TYR A 202 -9.16 -4.68 1.48
N SER A 203 -9.17 -3.59 2.24
CA SER A 203 -8.60 -2.31 1.83
C SER A 203 -7.97 -1.58 3.02
N LYS A 204 -6.92 -0.80 2.76
CA LYS A 204 -6.21 0.03 3.75
C LYS A 204 -5.71 1.28 3.03
N ASN A 205 -5.82 2.47 3.60
CA ASN A 205 -5.29 3.65 2.94
C ASN A 205 -4.59 4.63 3.90
N GLY A 206 -3.27 4.76 3.78
CA GLY A 206 -2.49 5.62 4.67
C GLY A 206 -2.60 5.15 6.12
N ILE A 207 -2.63 6.09 7.06
CA ILE A 207 -2.49 5.81 8.51
C ILE A 207 -3.65 5.03 9.15
N ILE A 208 -4.76 4.84 8.45
CA ILE A 208 -5.95 4.15 8.98
C ILE A 208 -5.75 2.64 9.04
N SER A 209 -6.42 1.99 10.00
CA SER A 209 -6.47 0.52 10.06
C SER A 209 -7.02 -0.07 8.76
N PRO A 210 -6.57 -1.27 8.37
CA PRO A 210 -7.22 -2.02 7.30
C PRO A 210 -8.69 -2.29 7.64
N PHE A 211 -9.54 -2.21 6.63
CA PHE A 211 -10.96 -2.56 6.68
C PHE A 211 -11.21 -3.84 5.90
N VAL A 212 -12.22 -4.59 6.38
CA VAL A 212 -12.75 -5.76 5.70
C VAL A 212 -14.25 -5.57 5.56
N TYR A 213 -14.74 -5.69 4.34
CA TYR A 213 -16.16 -5.57 4.04
C TYR A 213 -16.66 -6.84 3.36
N SER A 214 -17.92 -7.20 3.61
CA SER A 214 -18.62 -8.27 2.88
C SER A 214 -19.20 -7.80 1.54
N THR A 215 -19.10 -6.50 1.25
CA THR A 215 -19.60 -5.88 0.01
C THR A 215 -18.70 -4.72 -0.38
N LEU A 216 -18.60 -4.45 -1.68
CA LEU A 216 -17.80 -3.34 -2.22
C LEU A 216 -18.47 -1.96 -1.99
N TYR A 217 -19.73 -1.91 -1.56
CA TYR A 217 -20.51 -0.66 -1.43
C TYR A 217 -19.82 0.44 -0.60
N PRO A 218 -19.28 0.18 0.61
CA PRO A 218 -18.63 1.21 1.42
C PRO A 218 -17.43 1.85 0.71
N ILE A 219 -16.70 1.07 -0.09
CA ILE A 219 -15.54 1.51 -0.84
C ILE A 219 -16.00 2.33 -2.07
N LEU A 220 -16.98 1.82 -2.82
CA LEU A 220 -17.56 2.53 -3.97
C LEU A 220 -18.15 3.90 -3.62
N LYS A 221 -18.73 4.04 -2.42
CA LYS A 221 -19.24 5.32 -1.92
C LYS A 221 -18.15 6.37 -1.70
N GLY A 222 -16.90 5.95 -1.49
CA GLY A 222 -15.76 6.85 -1.29
C GLY A 222 -14.95 7.12 -2.56
N TYR A 223 -14.91 6.16 -3.50
CA TYR A 223 -14.00 6.20 -4.64
C TYR A 223 -14.67 6.14 -6.02
N GLY A 224 -15.94 5.72 -6.10
CA GLY A 224 -16.65 5.51 -7.36
C GLY A 224 -17.44 6.73 -7.83
N SER A 225 -17.34 7.07 -9.10
CA SER A 225 -17.96 8.29 -9.66
C SER A 225 -19.48 8.28 -9.64
N LYS A 226 -20.10 7.09 -9.65
CA LYS A 226 -21.56 6.91 -9.68
C LYS A 226 -22.20 6.78 -8.31
N ASP A 227 -21.47 6.32 -7.31
CA ASP A 227 -21.99 6.07 -5.95
C ASP A 227 -21.52 7.10 -4.92
N THR A 228 -20.45 7.86 -5.22
CA THR A 228 -20.02 8.94 -4.34
C THR A 228 -21.07 10.06 -4.39
N PRO A 229 -21.59 10.53 -3.24
CA PRO A 229 -22.50 11.67 -3.21
C PRO A 229 -21.71 12.95 -3.51
N VAL A 230 -21.58 13.30 -4.79
CA VAL A 230 -20.76 14.41 -5.24
C VAL A 230 -21.58 15.70 -5.36
N LYS A 231 -21.67 16.51 -4.29
CA LYS A 231 -22.11 17.90 -4.42
C LYS A 231 -20.88 18.80 -4.67
N GLY A 232 -20.88 19.54 -5.78
CA GLY A 232 -19.92 20.63 -6.00
C GLY A 232 -18.54 20.27 -6.59
N LEU A 233 -18.27 19.03 -7.05
CA LEU A 233 -17.05 18.77 -7.84
C LEU A 233 -17.17 19.32 -9.26
N SER A 234 -16.07 19.90 -9.75
CA SER A 234 -15.88 20.22 -11.16
C SER A 234 -15.91 18.96 -12.04
N GLU A 235 -16.03 19.14 -13.35
CA GLU A 235 -15.92 18.03 -14.31
C GLU A 235 -14.60 17.27 -14.16
N THR A 236 -13.49 17.99 -14.00
CA THR A 236 -12.17 17.43 -13.68
C THR A 236 -12.20 16.61 -12.39
N GLY A 237 -12.81 17.13 -11.32
CA GLY A 237 -12.93 16.41 -10.06
C GLY A 237 -13.70 15.10 -10.18
N LYS A 238 -14.72 15.04 -11.05
CA LYS A 238 -15.46 13.81 -11.33
C LYS A 238 -14.60 12.80 -12.10
N LEU A 239 -13.76 13.25 -13.03
CA LEU A 239 -12.84 12.39 -13.76
C LEU A 239 -11.74 11.79 -12.87
N MET A 240 -11.44 12.41 -11.73
CA MET A 240 -10.49 11.85 -10.74
C MET A 240 -11.06 10.66 -9.95
N LEU A 241 -12.39 10.53 -9.87
CA LEU A 241 -13.05 9.37 -9.25
C LEU A 241 -13.01 8.15 -10.19
N GLY A 242 -13.09 6.96 -9.60
CA GLY A 242 -13.12 5.70 -10.33
C GLY A 242 -14.34 5.63 -11.26
N GLN A 243 -14.08 5.41 -12.55
CA GLN A 243 -15.08 5.21 -13.60
C GLN A 243 -15.26 3.72 -13.91
N THR A 244 -14.15 2.97 -13.87
CA THR A 244 -14.09 1.55 -14.19
C THR A 244 -13.45 0.80 -13.03
N LEU A 245 -13.96 -0.39 -12.72
CA LEU A 245 -13.30 -1.38 -11.90
C LEU A 245 -12.61 -2.36 -12.84
N LYS A 246 -11.29 -2.47 -12.75
CA LYS A 246 -10.53 -3.51 -13.42
C LYS A 246 -10.22 -4.62 -12.42
N VAL A 247 -10.45 -5.86 -12.82
CA VAL A 247 -10.16 -7.05 -12.00
C VAL A 247 -8.89 -7.69 -12.51
N TYR A 248 -7.95 -7.90 -11.59
CA TYR A 248 -6.66 -8.50 -11.87
C TYR A 248 -6.43 -9.73 -11.00
N THR A 249 -5.86 -10.79 -11.56
CA THR A 249 -5.31 -11.94 -10.81
C THR A 249 -3.80 -11.99 -10.98
N LEU A 250 -3.11 -12.89 -10.28
CA LEU A 250 -1.68 -13.06 -10.49
C LEU A 250 -1.39 -13.53 -11.92
N ASN A 251 -0.34 -12.99 -12.56
CA ASN A 251 0.10 -13.43 -13.90
C ASN A 251 0.59 -14.89 -13.84
N ARG A 252 -0.22 -15.81 -14.36
CA ARG A 252 0.06 -17.25 -14.22
C ARG A 252 1.29 -17.70 -14.99
N ASP A 253 1.55 -17.09 -16.15
CA ASP A 253 2.68 -17.42 -17.00
C ASP A 253 4.00 -16.99 -16.36
N LEU A 254 4.03 -15.77 -15.80
CA LEU A 254 5.20 -15.23 -15.13
C LEU A 254 5.57 -16.06 -13.88
N TYR A 255 4.57 -16.36 -13.04
CA TYR A 255 4.78 -17.05 -11.77
C TYR A 255 4.71 -18.58 -11.86
N ARG A 256 4.57 -19.14 -13.08
CA ARG A 256 4.51 -20.60 -13.34
C ARG A 256 3.52 -21.33 -12.43
N LEU A 257 2.38 -20.69 -12.13
CA LEU A 257 1.34 -21.31 -11.32
C LEU A 257 0.74 -22.49 -12.12
N ARG A 258 0.83 -23.71 -11.58
CA ARG A 258 0.23 -24.88 -12.23
C ARG A 258 -1.30 -24.75 -12.25
N GLN A 259 -1.90 -25.11 -13.38
CA GLN A 259 -3.36 -25.21 -13.57
C GLN A 259 -3.98 -26.27 -12.68
#